data_AF-A0A2V9UVI5-F1
#
_entry.id   AF-A0A2V9UVI5-F1
#
_cell.length_a   1.000
_cell.length_b   1.000
_cell.length_c   1.000
_cell.angle_alpha   90.00
_cell.angle_beta   90.00
_cell.angle_gamma   90.00
#
_symmetry.space_group_name_H-M   'P 1'
#
loop_
_entity.id
_entity.type
_entity.pdbx_description
1 polymer ?
#
loop_
_entity_poly.entity_id
_entity_poly.type
_entity_poly.pdbx_seq_one_letter_code
_entity_poly.pdbx_strand_id
1 'polypeptide(L)' 'MNVTLSIDKQVVARARKKADALGKSLNQLIRDYLQTLAGGDDPERSVEEFRSLSGRGNSRGWRFNRNEIHERS' A
#
# COMPACT_ATOMS: atom_id res chain seq x y z
N MET A 1 -9.10 21.76 0.65
CA MET A 1 -8.88 22.50 1.91
C MET A 1 -7.39 22.80 2.04
N ASN A 2 -7.04 24.01 2.49
CA ASN A 2 -5.65 24.37 2.80
C ASN A 2 -5.43 24.25 4.31
N VAL A 3 -4.33 23.61 4.70
CA VAL A 3 -3.97 23.39 6.11
C VAL A 3 -2.56 23.94 6.32
N THR A 4 -2.38 24.74 7.36
CA THR A 4 -1.07 25.22 7.80
C THR A 4 -0.59 24.34 8.95
N LEU A 5 0.58 23.71 8.79
CA LEU A 5 1.21 22.88 9.82
C LEU A 5 2.42 23.61 10.42
N SER A 6 2.45 23.71 11.75
CA SER A 6 3.66 24.03 12.49
C SER A 6 4.45 22.75 12.71
N ILE A 7 5.62 22.63 12.09
CA ILE A 7 6.48 21.45 12.18
C ILE A 7 7.95 21.86 12.21
N ASP A 8 8.78 21.03 12.83
CA ASP A 8 10.23 21.27 12.91
C ASP A 8 10.92 21.23 11.53
N LYS A 9 11.86 22.14 11.28
CA LYS A 9 12.56 22.27 9.99
C LYS A 9 13.34 21.00 9.59
N GLN A 10 13.93 20.29 10.55
CA GLN A 10 14.63 19.02 10.31
C GLN A 10 13.67 17.92 9.87
N VAL A 11 12.44 17.93 10.39
CA VAL A 11 11.39 17.00 9.97
C VAL A 11 10.97 17.30 8.53
N VAL A 12 10.78 18.57 8.16
CA VAL A 12 10.46 18.98 6.76
C VAL A 12 11.55 18.52 5.79
N ALA A 13 12.83 18.73 6.15
CA ALA A 13 13.95 18.34 5.28
C ALA A 13 13.98 16.83 5.02
N ARG A 14 13.80 16.01 6.07
CA ARG A 14 13.75 14.55 5.94
C ARG A 14 12.52 14.08 5.15
N ALA A 15 11.37 14.70 5.39
CA ALA A 15 10.13 14.37 4.69
C ALA A 15 10.22 14.71 3.20
N ARG A 16 10.84 15.85 2.84
CA ARG A 16 11.05 16.23 1.45
C ARG A 16 11.97 15.25 0.72
N LYS A 17 13.09 14.85 1.34
CA LYS A 17 13.98 13.82 0.78
C LYS A 17 13.25 12.49 0.51
N LYS A 18 12.36 12.08 1.42
CA LYS A 18 11.51 10.89 1.21
C LYS A 18 10.50 11.08 0.08
N ALA A 19 9.88 12.25 -0.01
CA ALA A 19 8.91 12.56 -1.07
C ALA A 19 9.60 12.54 -2.46
N ASP A 20 10.79 13.15 -2.56
CA ASP A 20 11.59 13.18 -3.78
C ASP A 20 11.99 11.77 -4.23
N ALA A 21 12.37 10.89 -3.30
CA ALA A 21 12.67 9.48 -3.59
C ALA A 21 11.46 8.70 -4.13
N LEU A 22 10.24 9.14 -3.81
CA LEU A 22 8.99 8.58 -4.31
C LEU A 22 8.47 9.31 -5.56
N GLY A 23 9.20 10.32 -6.07
CA GLY A 23 8.75 11.15 -7.19
C GLY A 23 7.54 12.03 -6.86
N LYS A 24 7.28 12.31 -5.58
CA LYS A 24 6.11 13.07 -5.10
C LYS A 24 6.54 14.37 -4.45
N SER A 25 5.67 15.38 -4.51
CA SER A 25 5.85 16.58 -3.68
C SER A 25 5.51 16.29 -2.22
N LEU A 26 6.10 17.05 -1.29
CA LEU A 26 5.78 16.92 0.14
C LEU A 26 4.28 17.12 0.43
N ASN A 27 3.64 18.08 -0.23
CA ASN A 27 2.20 18.31 -0.07
C ASN A 27 1.36 17.14 -0.60
N GLN A 28 1.78 16.51 -1.71
CA GLN A 28 1.11 15.32 -2.22
C GLN A 28 1.24 14.16 -1.22
N LEU A 29 2.44 13.95 -0.68
CA LEU A 29 2.68 12.90 0.32
C LEU A 29 1.83 13.12 1.58
N ILE A 30 1.73 14.36 2.08
CA ILE A 30 0.89 14.71 3.23
C ILE A 30 -0.59 14.42 2.92
N ARG A 31 -1.06 14.78 1.72
CA ARG A 31 -2.44 14.50 1.30
C ARG A 31 -2.73 13.01 1.28
N ASP A 32 -1.85 12.22 0.66
CA ASP A 32 -2.01 10.78 0.56
C ASP A 32 -2.08 10.15 1.97
N TYR A 33 -1.19 10.56 2.89
CA TYR A 33 -1.21 10.09 4.29
C TYR A 33 -2.49 10.47 5.04
N LEU A 34 -2.96 11.71 4.90
CA LEU A 34 -4.21 12.15 5.52
C LEU A 34 -5.40 11.39 4.96
N GLN A 35 -5.37 11.05 3.67
CA GLN A 35 -6.43 10.27 3.02
C GLN A 35 -6.43 8.82 3.51
N THR A 36 -5.27 8.17 3.65
CA THR A 36 -5.15 6.86 4.29
C THR A 36 -5.66 6.91 5.74
N LEU A 37 -5.26 7.90 6.52
CA LEU A 37 -5.71 8.07 7.91
C LEU A 37 -7.21 8.34 8.04
N ALA A 38 -7.81 9.03 7.08
CA ALA A 38 -9.24 9.31 7.04
C ALA A 38 -10.08 8.11 6.53
N GLY A 39 -9.49 6.93 6.36
CA GLY A 39 -10.17 5.72 5.90
C GLY A 39 -10.22 5.55 4.38
N GLY A 40 -9.29 6.18 3.64
CA GLY A 40 -9.11 5.94 2.21
C GLY A 40 -8.66 4.50 1.91
N ASP A 41 -7.88 3.90 2.81
CA ASP A 41 -7.73 2.45 2.94
C ASP A 41 -8.76 1.99 3.98
N ASP A 42 -9.97 1.69 3.52
CA ASP A 42 -11.02 1.07 4.32
C ASP A 42 -10.68 -0.43 4.43
N PRO A 43 -10.20 -0.93 5.59
CA PRO A 43 -9.81 -2.33 5.74
C PRO A 43 -10.99 -3.27 5.52
N GLU A 44 -12.20 -2.86 5.92
CA GLU A 44 -13.42 -3.60 5.66
C GLU A 44 -13.69 -3.70 4.16
N ARG A 45 -13.49 -2.63 3.39
CA ARG A 45 -13.58 -2.65 1.92
C ARG A 45 -12.53 -3.57 1.30
N SER A 46 -11.28 -3.55 1.77
CA SER A 46 -10.24 -4.47 1.28
C SER A 46 -10.56 -5.93 1.59
N VAL A 47 -11.14 -6.21 2.77
CA VAL A 47 -11.61 -7.56 3.14
C VAL A 47 -12.79 -8.00 2.27
N GLU A 48 -13.71 -7.09 1.97
CA GLU A 48 -14.86 -7.36 1.09
C GLU A 48 -14.41 -7.65 -0.35
N GLU A 49 -13.48 -6.85 -0.89
CA GLU A 49 -12.88 -7.08 -2.20
C GLU A 49 -12.13 -8.42 -2.24
N PHE A 50 -11.31 -8.71 -1.22
CA PHE A 50 -10.63 -9.99 -1.09
C PHE A 50 -11.62 -11.17 -1.09
N ARG A 51 -12.71 -11.09 -0.31
CA ARG A 51 -13.76 -12.13 -0.28
C ARG A 51 -14.44 -12.28 -1.65
N SER A 52 -14.70 -11.18 -2.35
CA SER A 52 -15.32 -11.20 -3.68
C SER A 52 -14.45 -11.89 -4.73
N LEU A 53 -13.14 -11.63 -4.70
CA LEU A 53 -12.20 -12.12 -5.71
C LEU A 53 -11.62 -13.51 -5.39
N SER A 54 -11.53 -13.87 -4.10
CA SER A 54 -10.96 -15.14 -3.65
C SER A 54 -11.87 -16.35 -3.94
N GLY A 55 -11.29 -17.55 -4.01
CA GLY A 55 -12.05 -18.79 -4.15
C GLY A 55 -12.64 -19.06 -5.54
N ARG A 56 -12.45 -18.16 -6.51
CA ARG A 56 -12.88 -18.35 -7.91
C ARG A 56 -11.89 -19.17 -8.75
N GLY A 57 -10.73 -19.51 -8.20
CA GLY A 57 -9.72 -20.31 -8.88
C GLY A 57 -10.13 -21.78 -8.96
N ASN A 58 -9.90 -22.41 -10.12
CA ASN A 58 -10.05 -23.85 -10.28
C ASN A 58 -8.66 -24.46 -10.47
N SER A 59 -8.14 -25.09 -9.41
CA SER A 59 -6.83 -25.75 -9.46
C SER A 59 -6.84 -27.04 -10.30
N ARG A 60 -8.00 -27.48 -10.81
CA ARG A 60 -8.18 -28.74 -11.55
C ARG A 60 -7.59 -29.95 -10.79
N GLY A 61 -7.70 -29.94 -9.47
CA GLY A 61 -7.13 -30.98 -8.60
C GLY A 61 -5.64 -30.84 -8.32
N TRP A 62 -4.97 -29.83 -8.86
CA TRP A 62 -3.59 -29.51 -8.51
C TRP A 62 -3.50 -29.15 -7.03
N ARG A 63 -2.56 -29.80 -6.33
CA ARG A 63 -2.23 -29.57 -4.92
C ARG A 63 -0.78 -29.12 -4.88
N PHE A 64 -0.51 -28.14 -4.03
CA PHE A 64 0.86 -27.69 -3.81
C PHE A 64 1.76 -28.87 -3.41
N ASN A 65 2.76 -29.16 -4.24
CA ASN A 65 3.79 -30.15 -3.97
C ASN A 65 5.15 -29.43 -3.93
N ARG A 66 5.76 -29.37 -2.75
CA ARG A 66 7.03 -28.68 -2.54
C ARG A 66 8.15 -29.21 -3.44
N ASN A 67 8.10 -30.49 -3.80
CA ASN A 67 9.15 -31.14 -4.59
C ASN A 67 9.14 -30.67 -6.06
N GLU A 68 7.98 -30.29 -6.62
CA GLU A 68 7.85 -29.76 -8.00
C GLU A 68 8.66 -28.47 -8.20
N ILE A 69 8.91 -27.70 -7.13
CA ILE A 69 9.65 -26.44 -7.18
C ILE A 69 11.16 -26.69 -7.43
N HIS A 70 11.64 -27.88 -7.06
CA HIS A 70 13.05 -28.26 -7.13
C HIS A 70 13.39 -29.16 -8.33
N GLU A 71 12.39 -29.62 -9.09
CA GLU A 71 12.57 -30.50 -10.25
C GLU A 71 13.10 -29.80 -11.51
N ARG A 72 13.15 -28.45 -11.53
CA ARG A 72 13.87 -27.70 -12.55
C ARG A 72 15.34 -27.60 -12.17
N SER A 73 16.08 -28.70 -12.28
CA SER A 73 17.55 -28.73 -12.33
C SER A 73 18.01 -29.48 -13.56
#